data_AF-A0A7W1EPL0-F1
#
_entry.id   AF-A0A7W1EPL0-F1
#
_cell.length_a   1.000
_cell.length_b   1.000
_cell.length_c   1.000
_cell.angle_alpha   90.00
_cell.angle_beta   90.00
_cell.angle_gamma   90.00
#
_symmetry.space_group_name_H-M   'P 1'
#
loop_
_entity.id
_entity.type
_entity.pdbx_description
1 polymer ?
#
loop_
_entity_poly.entity_id
_entity_poly.type
_entity_poly.pdbx_seq_one_letter_code
_entity_poly.pdbx_strand_id
1 'polypeptide(L)'
;MVVPVGLARRACVIATLLFVIASPRTIAAQRAPLASDQVTLGDQRYAAADAAGALRHYEAAIASDPVSYDALWKAAHAAVDLGEYDPNARERDRLYTLAEQYARRSVERNPE
;
A
#
# COMPACT_ATOMS: atom_id res chain seq x y z
N MET A 1 -44.70 -49.11 -31.89
CA MET A 1 -45.19 -47.74 -32.13
C MET A 1 -43.95 -46.91 -32.48
N VAL A 2 -43.78 -46.60 -33.76
CA VAL A 2 -42.55 -46.07 -34.35
C VAL A 2 -42.67 -44.56 -34.44
N VAL A 3 -41.72 -43.81 -33.87
CA VAL A 3 -41.59 -42.36 -34.09
C VAL A 3 -40.62 -42.14 -35.25
N PRO A 4 -41.01 -41.52 -36.37
CA PRO A 4 -40.11 -41.29 -37.48
C PRO A 4 -39.22 -40.06 -37.25
N VAL A 5 -38.00 -40.19 -37.75
CA VAL A 5 -36.90 -39.24 -37.76
C VAL A 5 -37.23 -38.03 -38.63
N GLY A 6 -37.34 -36.85 -38.01
CA GLY A 6 -37.42 -35.54 -38.67
C GLY A 6 -36.04 -35.04 -39.09
N LEU A 7 -35.53 -35.62 -40.18
CA LEU A 7 -34.33 -35.22 -40.90
C LEU A 7 -34.53 -33.88 -41.66
N ALA A 8 -34.70 -32.73 -41.00
CA ALA A 8 -34.85 -31.46 -41.76
C ALA A 8 -34.60 -30.14 -41.00
N ARG A 9 -33.68 -30.08 -40.03
CA ARG A 9 -33.15 -28.78 -39.56
C ARG A 9 -31.63 -28.81 -39.45
N ARG A 10 -31.00 -29.23 -40.55
CA ARG A 10 -29.61 -28.86 -40.85
C ARG A 10 -29.63 -27.38 -41.25
N ALA A 11 -28.61 -26.63 -40.83
CA ALA A 11 -28.38 -25.21 -41.13
C ALA A 11 -29.12 -24.18 -40.24
N CYS A 12 -28.89 -24.22 -38.94
CA CYS A 12 -28.80 -22.96 -38.18
C CYS A 12 -27.81 -23.15 -37.03
N VAL A 13 -26.57 -22.73 -37.31
CA VAL A 13 -25.55 -22.32 -36.34
C VAL A 13 -24.96 -23.44 -35.48
N ILE A 14 -24.24 -24.33 -36.16
CA ILE A 14 -22.99 -24.91 -35.62
C ILE A 14 -22.01 -23.74 -35.45
N ALA A 15 -21.96 -23.08 -34.29
CA ALA A 15 -20.85 -22.22 -33.85
C ALA A 15 -21.20 -21.49 -32.53
N THR A 16 -21.17 -22.20 -31.42
CA THR A 16 -20.78 -21.58 -30.12
C THR A 16 -20.04 -22.61 -29.29
N LEU A 17 -19.19 -23.38 -29.98
CA LEU A 17 -18.06 -24.08 -29.40
C LEU A 17 -17.00 -23.01 -29.07
N LEU A 18 -16.42 -23.09 -27.87
CA LEU A 18 -15.24 -22.35 -27.40
C LEU A 18 -15.38 -20.83 -27.18
N PHE A 19 -15.75 -20.44 -25.96
CA PHE A 19 -15.08 -19.29 -25.32
C PHE A 19 -15.10 -19.37 -23.79
N VAL A 20 -14.90 -20.56 -23.22
CA VAL A 20 -14.36 -20.65 -21.86
C VAL A 20 -12.86 -20.56 -22.04
N ILE A 21 -12.36 -19.34 -22.27
CA ILE A 21 -10.94 -19.08 -22.11
C ILE A 21 -10.67 -19.36 -20.63
N ALA A 22 -10.03 -20.50 -20.38
CA ALA A 22 -9.19 -20.68 -19.23
C ALA A 22 -8.18 -19.54 -19.25
N SER A 23 -8.52 -18.41 -18.64
CA SER A 23 -7.52 -17.44 -18.26
C SER A 23 -6.70 -18.17 -17.20
N PRO A 24 -5.42 -18.52 -17.43
CA PRO A 24 -4.56 -18.72 -16.29
C PRO A 24 -4.62 -17.40 -15.54
N ARG A 25 -5.35 -17.37 -14.43
CA ARG A 25 -5.15 -16.36 -13.40
C ARG A 25 -3.70 -16.56 -13.01
N THR A 26 -2.80 -15.84 -13.65
CA THR A 26 -1.46 -15.68 -13.14
C THR A 26 -1.68 -15.15 -11.75
N ILE A 27 -1.46 -16.01 -10.76
CA ILE A 27 -1.27 -15.60 -9.38
C ILE A 27 0.05 -14.84 -9.44
N ALA A 28 0.00 -13.58 -9.89
CA ALA A 28 1.01 -12.63 -9.53
C ALA A 28 0.94 -12.62 -8.01
N ALA A 29 1.92 -13.25 -7.36
CA ALA A 29 2.04 -13.19 -5.92
C ALA A 29 1.97 -11.72 -5.56
N GLN A 30 0.86 -11.29 -4.95
CA GLN A 30 0.76 -9.95 -4.38
C GLN A 30 1.76 -9.96 -3.23
N ARG A 31 3.00 -9.53 -3.53
CA ARG A 31 3.99 -9.31 -2.50
C ARG A 31 3.46 -8.16 -1.67
N ALA A 32 3.29 -8.39 -0.37
CA ALA A 32 3.09 -7.29 0.56
C ALA A 32 4.24 -6.28 0.36
N PRO A 33 3.95 -4.97 0.30
CA PRO A 33 5.00 -3.96 0.13
C PRO A 33 6.05 -4.10 1.23
N LEU A 34 7.34 -4.06 0.85
CA LEU A 34 8.43 -4.10 1.81
C LEU A 34 8.48 -2.77 2.58
N ALA A 35 9.04 -2.79 3.81
CA ALA A 35 9.25 -1.56 4.58
C ALA A 35 10.06 -0.52 3.78
N SER A 36 11.08 -0.96 3.02
CA SER A 36 11.87 -0.10 2.13
C SER A 36 11.06 0.56 1.01
N ASP A 37 10.06 -0.13 0.48
CA ASP A 37 9.18 0.41 -0.57
C ASP A 37 8.32 1.53 0.00
N GLN A 38 7.80 1.31 1.21
CA GLN A 38 7.03 2.32 1.93
C GLN A 38 7.89 3.53 2.30
N VAL A 39 9.14 3.34 2.74
CA VAL A 39 10.07 4.45 2.96
C VAL A 39 10.29 5.25 1.67
N THR A 40 10.51 4.57 0.54
CA THR A 40 10.71 5.23 -0.76
C THR A 40 9.48 6.04 -1.19
N LEU A 41 8.26 5.50 -0.99
CA LEU A 41 7.02 6.24 -1.25
C LEU A 41 6.88 7.44 -0.30
N GLY A 42 7.29 7.29 0.96
CA GLY A 42 7.33 8.38 1.94
C GLY A 42 8.28 9.49 1.50
N ASP A 43 9.48 9.16 1.03
CA ASP A 43 10.47 10.11 0.53
C ASP A 43 9.93 10.91 -0.67
N GLN A 44 9.20 10.25 -1.57
CA GLN A 44 8.55 10.91 -2.71
C GLN A 44 7.49 11.92 -2.27
N ARG A 45 6.68 11.58 -1.26
CA ARG A 45 5.68 12.51 -0.70
C ARG A 45 6.34 13.66 0.02
N TYR A 46 7.38 13.39 0.79
CA TYR A 46 8.13 14.40 1.50
C TYR A 46 8.78 15.40 0.54
N ALA A 47 9.40 14.91 -0.54
CA ALA A 47 9.95 15.76 -1.61
C ALA A 47 8.89 16.60 -2.33
N ALA A 48 7.64 16.14 -2.35
CA ALA A 48 6.49 16.89 -2.90
C ALA A 48 5.84 17.84 -1.88
N ALA A 49 6.47 18.07 -0.72
CA ALA A 49 5.93 18.84 0.41
C ALA A 49 4.60 18.30 0.98
N ASP A 50 4.28 17.03 0.73
CA ASP A 50 3.15 16.30 1.31
C ASP A 50 3.61 15.57 2.57
N ALA A 51 3.87 16.31 3.65
CA ALA A 51 4.34 15.74 4.93
C ALA A 51 3.33 14.75 5.53
N ALA A 52 2.03 14.99 5.35
CA ALA A 52 0.97 14.08 5.76
C ALA A 52 1.04 12.76 4.99
N GLY A 53 1.24 12.82 3.67
CA GLY A 53 1.47 11.65 2.84
C GLY A 53 2.74 10.90 3.21
N ALA A 54 3.82 11.63 3.49
CA ALA A 54 5.08 11.05 3.91
C ALA A 54 4.93 10.27 5.22
N LEU A 55 4.34 10.90 6.25
CA LEU A 55 4.12 10.27 7.55
C LEU A 55 3.33 8.96 7.42
N ARG A 56 2.23 8.94 6.65
CA ARG A 56 1.46 7.70 6.44
C ARG A 56 2.30 6.56 5.88
N HIS A 57 3.17 6.85 4.92
CA HIS A 57 4.03 5.83 4.32
C HIS A 57 5.14 5.38 5.27
N TYR A 58 5.75 6.29 6.03
CA TYR A 58 6.73 5.91 7.05
C TYR A 58 6.09 5.08 8.17
N GLU A 59 4.87 5.40 8.59
CA GLU A 59 4.12 4.60 9.57
C GLU A 59 3.77 3.21 9.04
N ALA A 60 3.42 3.10 7.75
CA ALA A 60 3.25 1.80 7.10
C ALA A 60 4.56 1.00 7.06
N ALA A 61 5.70 1.67 6.85
CA ALA A 61 7.02 1.04 6.95
C ALA A 61 7.30 0.56 8.39
N ILE A 62 7.02 1.37 9.41
CA ILE A 62 7.18 1.02 10.84
C ILE A 62 6.25 -0.15 11.23
N ALA A 63 5.03 -0.21 10.69
CA ALA A 63 4.12 -1.30 10.96
C ALA A 63 4.64 -2.65 10.41
N SER A 64 5.39 -2.62 9.30
CA SER A 64 5.99 -3.79 8.67
C SER A 64 7.34 -4.16 9.30
N ASP A 65 8.17 -3.16 9.59
CA ASP A 65 9.46 -3.27 10.28
C ASP A 65 9.53 -2.24 11.43
N PRO A 66 9.16 -2.64 12.66
CA PRO A 66 9.11 -1.74 13.80
C PRO A 66 10.46 -1.20 14.27
N VAL A 67 11.58 -1.74 13.77
CA VAL A 67 12.94 -1.34 14.16
C VAL A 67 13.68 -0.66 13.01
N SER A 68 13.00 -0.38 11.89
CA SER A 68 13.58 0.33 10.76
C SER A 68 14.04 1.73 11.17
N TYR A 69 15.37 1.90 11.26
CA TYR A 69 15.98 3.20 11.56
C TYR A 69 15.47 4.29 10.62
N ASP A 70 15.50 4.02 9.30
CA ASP A 70 15.09 4.97 8.27
C ASP A 70 13.63 5.38 8.39
N ALA A 71 12.72 4.44 8.61
CA ALA A 71 11.31 4.77 8.77
C ALA A 71 11.08 5.60 10.04
N LEU A 72 11.78 5.29 11.14
CA LEU A 72 11.61 5.98 12.42
C LEU A 72 12.07 7.44 12.38
N TRP A 73 13.30 7.73 11.95
CA TRP A 73 13.77 9.13 11.95
C TRP A 73 12.99 9.99 10.95
N LYS A 74 12.61 9.42 9.80
CA LYS A 74 11.82 10.13 8.80
C LYS A 74 10.38 10.38 9.26
N ALA A 75 9.76 9.42 9.95
CA ALA A 75 8.45 9.62 10.58
C ALA A 75 8.51 10.72 11.66
N ALA A 76 9.57 10.75 12.47
CA ALA A 76 9.78 11.81 13.45
C ALA A 76 9.84 13.18 12.78
N HIS A 77 10.64 13.31 11.72
CA HIS A 77 10.80 14.56 10.99
C HIS A 77 9.47 15.03 10.35
N ALA A 78 8.77 14.15 9.64
CA ALA A 78 7.48 14.48 9.04
C ALA A 78 6.40 14.87 10.07
N ALA A 79 6.42 14.24 11.26
CA ALA A 79 5.50 14.59 12.34
C ALA A 79 5.81 15.98 12.94
N VAL A 80 7.08 16.36 13.08
CA VAL A 80 7.46 17.73 13.48
C VAL A 80 6.98 18.75 12.46
N ASP A 81 7.20 18.50 11.16
CA ASP A 81 6.76 19.42 10.11
C ASP A 81 5.25 19.63 10.12
N LEU A 82 4.47 18.56 10.30
CA LEU A 82 3.01 18.67 10.44
C LEU A 82 2.63 19.47 11.69
N GLY A 83 3.31 19.22 12.82
CA GLY A 83 3.06 19.92 14.06
C GLY A 83 3.34 21.42 13.95
N GLU A 84 4.40 21.83 13.25
CA GLU A 84 4.80 23.23 13.12
C GLU A 84 3.71 24.11 12.50
N TYR A 85 2.96 23.57 11.53
CA TYR A 85 1.95 24.31 10.78
C TYR A 85 0.51 24.01 11.17
N ASP A 86 0.25 23.09 12.12
CA ASP A 86 -1.12 22.74 12.51
C ASP A 86 -1.74 23.82 13.43
N PRO A 87 -2.89 24.41 13.06
CA PRO A 87 -3.52 25.46 13.86
C PRO A 87 -4.11 24.93 15.18
N ASN A 88 -4.37 23.62 15.30
CA ASN A 88 -4.96 22.99 16.47
C ASN A 88 -3.86 22.60 17.47
N ALA A 89 -3.84 23.28 18.62
CA ALA A 89 -2.86 23.02 19.67
C ALA A 89 -2.84 21.56 20.16
N ARG A 90 -4.00 20.91 20.27
CA ARG A 90 -4.05 19.50 20.69
C ARG A 90 -3.43 18.58 19.65
N GLU A 91 -3.61 18.89 18.37
CA GLU A 91 -3.03 18.09 17.30
C GLU A 91 -1.52 18.30 17.21
N ARG A 92 -1.04 19.55 17.38
CA ARG A 92 0.41 19.81 17.53
C ARG A 92 1.04 19.01 18.65
N ASP A 93 0.44 19.05 19.85
CA ASP A 93 0.96 18.32 21.01
C ASP A 93 1.02 16.81 20.73
N ARG A 94 0.00 16.27 20.07
CA ARG A 94 -0.03 14.87 19.63
C ARG A 94 1.11 14.56 18.65
N LEU A 95 1.29 15.39 17.62
CA LEU A 95 2.30 15.20 16.58
C LEU A 95 3.72 15.28 17.15
N TYR A 96 3.99 16.24 18.04
CA TYR A 96 5.29 16.33 18.70
C TYR A 96 5.55 15.16 19.65
N THR A 97 4.52 14.71 20.39
CA THR A 97 4.63 13.49 21.22
C THR A 97 4.95 12.25 20.38
N LEU A 98 4.36 12.16 19.18
CA LEU A 98 4.62 11.08 18.24
C LEU A 98 6.05 11.17 17.67
N ALA A 99 6.47 12.38 17.30
CA ALA A 99 7.81 12.64 16.79
C ALA A 99 8.89 12.26 17.79
N GLU A 100 8.74 12.63 19.07
CA GLU A 100 9.68 12.27 20.14
C GLU A 100 9.79 10.74 20.27
N GLN A 101 8.68 10.02 20.26
CA GLN A 101 8.67 8.57 20.37
C GLN A 101 9.41 7.90 19.20
N TYR A 102 9.18 8.36 17.97
CA TYR A 102 9.89 7.85 16.81
C TYR A 102 11.37 8.20 16.84
N ALA A 103 11.73 9.43 17.21
CA ALA A 103 13.13 9.88 17.33
C ALA A 103 13.90 9.06 18.37
N ARG A 104 13.34 8.87 19.57
CA ARG A 104 13.96 8.03 20.61
C ARG A 104 14.21 6.61 20.13
N ARG A 105 13.20 5.99 19.53
CA ARG A 105 13.32 4.66 18.95
C ARG A 105 14.36 4.62 17.83
N SER A 106 14.50 5.68 17.04
CA SER A 106 15.51 5.74 15.98
C SER A 106 16.93 5.75 16.56
N VAL A 107 17.21 6.60 17.55
CA VAL A 107 18.51 6.68 18.23
C VAL A 107 18.86 5.35 18.91
N GLU A 108 17.89 4.64 19.48
CA GLU A 108 18.10 3.29 20.03
C GLU A 108 18.58 2.27 18.97
N ARG A 109 18.31 2.50 17.68
CA ARG A 109 18.76 1.62 16.57
C ARG A 109 20.07 2.04 15.95
N ASN A 110 20.39 3.33 15.99
CA ASN A 110 21.64 3.87 15.46
C ASN A 110 22.13 5.02 16.35
N PRO A 111 22.93 4.73 17.40
CA PRO A 111 23.30 5.68 18.44
C PRO A 111 24.56 6.54 18.15
N GLU A 112 25.01 6.59 16.90
CA GLU A 112 26.25 7.27 16.45
C GLU A 112 25.93 8.56 15.67
#